data_AF-A0A3S5EUD0-F1
#
_entry.id   AF-A0A3S5EUD0-F1
#
_cell.length_a   1.000
_cell.length_b   1.000
_cell.length_c   1.000
_cell.angle_alpha   90.00
_cell.angle_beta   90.00
_cell.angle_gamma   90.00
#
_symmetry.space_group_name_H-M   'P 1'
#
loop_
_entity.id
_entity.type
_entity.pdbx_description
1 polymer ?
#
loop_
_entity_poly.entity_id
_entity_poly.type
_entity_poly.pdbx_seq_one_letter_code
_entity_poly.pdbx_strand_id
1 'polypeptide(L)'
;MQNKIPNFLRFCTMLFLVVSVQAFSQDHSMHMEKKSDLKNEATGKISFGGKTVRYDLYVRDTLVNFSGKPARAIATNGKLQAPTLYFKEGDTAEIYLHNQLKENTGLHWHGVILPNEMDGVPYLTTKEVKPGETHLYKFRISQNGTYWYHSHEGTQEQIGMNGILVFNKRDGQPSKKFAADIPVILGEWTDENPKQIMRRLHMDQTDYWAIKKGTTQSYSEAIGKGHFGTKLLNEWKRMEAMDVSDVYYNNFLINGAVSTD
;
A
#
# COMPACT_ATOMS: atom_id res chain seq x y z
N MET A 1 66.39 40.72 9.31
CA MET A 1 65.57 41.83 9.85
C MET A 1 64.73 41.21 10.97
N GLN A 2 64.94 41.50 12.27
CA GLN A 2 64.51 42.72 13.00
C GLN A 2 62.99 42.98 12.80
N ASN A 3 62.11 43.24 13.78
CA ASN A 3 62.10 43.44 15.26
C ASN A 3 60.61 43.27 15.72
N LYS A 4 60.17 43.10 16.99
CA LYS A 4 60.73 42.97 18.36
C LYS A 4 59.66 42.32 19.30
N ILE A 5 59.96 42.14 20.59
CA ILE A 5 59.03 41.70 21.68
C ILE A 5 58.74 42.90 22.63
N PRO A 6 57.61 42.94 23.35
CA PRO A 6 57.65 42.94 24.83
C PRO A 6 56.59 41.98 25.43
N ASN A 7 56.86 40.98 26.29
CA ASN A 7 57.54 40.91 27.61
C ASN A 7 56.88 41.67 28.77
N PHE A 8 56.17 40.93 29.65
CA PHE A 8 56.24 41.07 31.12
C PHE A 8 55.75 39.75 31.78
N LEU A 9 56.63 38.93 32.37
CA LEU A 9 56.87 38.81 33.83
C LEU A 9 55.62 38.31 34.61
N ARG A 10 55.55 37.13 35.25
CA ARG A 10 56.38 36.50 36.34
C ARG A 10 55.85 35.05 36.52
N PHE A 11 56.44 34.04 37.18
CA PHE A 11 57.75 33.65 37.74
C PHE A 11 57.46 32.33 38.54
N CYS A 12 58.46 31.46 38.73
CA CYS A 12 58.53 30.39 39.76
C CYS A 12 57.73 29.04 39.68
N THR A 13 58.51 27.99 39.35
CA THR A 13 58.72 26.73 40.10
C THR A 13 57.60 25.72 40.42
N MET A 14 57.80 24.49 39.94
CA MET A 14 57.29 23.25 40.55
C MET A 14 57.79 23.09 42.01
N LEU A 15 56.93 22.56 42.88
CA LEU A 15 57.34 21.65 43.95
C LEU A 15 56.21 20.66 44.25
N PHE A 16 56.55 19.38 44.44
CA PHE A 16 55.60 18.31 44.74
C PHE A 16 55.03 18.44 46.17
N LEU A 17 53.73 18.18 46.34
CA LEU A 17 53.19 17.67 47.61
C LEU A 17 52.10 16.64 47.32
N VAL A 18 52.22 15.44 47.90
CA VAL A 18 51.19 14.40 47.85
C VAL A 18 50.23 14.63 49.02
N VAL A 19 48.95 14.88 48.72
CA VAL A 19 47.86 14.83 49.71
C VAL A 19 46.67 14.09 49.09
N SER A 20 46.20 13.06 49.79
CA SER A 20 44.99 12.31 49.45
C SER A 20 43.75 13.19 49.53
N VAL A 21 42.89 13.15 48.52
CA VAL A 21 41.56 13.78 48.54
C VAL A 21 40.50 12.70 48.31
N GLN A 22 39.50 12.66 49.20
CA GLN A 22 38.39 11.71 49.13
C GLN A 22 37.51 11.91 47.89
N ALA A 23 36.83 10.85 47.48
CA ALA A 23 35.88 10.88 46.37
C ALA A 23 34.73 11.88 46.65
N PHE A 24 34.67 12.94 45.85
CA PHE A 24 33.47 13.76 45.72
C PHE A 24 32.57 13.16 44.64
N SER A 25 31.42 12.63 45.05
CA SER A 25 30.33 12.34 44.12
C SER A 25 29.74 13.65 43.63
N GLN A 26 29.95 14.00 42.37
CA GLN A 26 29.25 15.11 41.73
C GLN A 26 27.99 14.58 41.05
N ASP A 27 26.85 14.91 41.65
CA ASP A 27 25.53 14.58 41.12
C ASP A 27 25.35 15.23 39.74
N HIS A 28 24.96 14.43 38.75
CA HIS A 28 24.61 14.88 37.41
C HIS A 28 23.13 14.64 37.17
N SER A 29 22.33 15.55 37.74
CA SER A 29 20.91 15.70 37.42
C SER A 29 20.74 16.10 35.95
N MET A 30 20.63 15.09 35.08
CA MET A 30 20.05 15.29 33.75
C MET A 30 18.53 15.34 33.89
N HIS A 31 17.99 16.55 33.74
CA HIS A 31 16.55 16.80 33.69
C HIS A 31 15.95 16.19 32.41
N MET A 32 15.64 14.90 32.44
CA MET A 32 14.82 14.25 31.41
C MET A 32 13.37 14.69 31.62
N GLU A 33 12.89 15.60 30.77
CA GLU A 33 11.47 15.96 30.70
C GLU A 33 10.67 14.75 30.24
N LYS A 34 10.19 13.96 31.21
CA LYS A 34 9.35 12.80 30.97
C LYS A 34 7.99 13.30 30.50
N LYS A 35 7.80 13.38 29.18
CA LYS A 35 6.49 13.63 28.56
C LYS A 35 5.57 12.48 28.93
N SER A 36 4.84 12.65 30.04
CA SER A 36 3.90 11.67 30.56
C SER A 36 2.73 11.54 29.61
N ASP A 37 2.27 10.30 29.41
CA ASP A 37 0.97 10.06 28.78
C ASP A 37 -0.10 10.79 29.61
N LEU A 38 -0.73 11.79 29.01
CA LEU A 38 -1.78 12.58 29.65
C LEU A 38 -3.03 11.71 29.85
N LYS A 39 -3.07 11.02 30.99
CA LYS A 39 -4.31 10.46 31.55
C LYS A 39 -5.28 11.61 31.76
N ASN A 40 -6.33 11.65 30.96
CA ASN A 40 -7.41 12.62 31.11
C ASN A 40 -8.39 12.10 32.17
N GLU A 41 -8.09 12.33 33.45
CA GLU A 41 -8.74 11.65 34.60
C GLU A 41 -10.24 11.93 34.75
N ALA A 42 -10.81 12.84 33.96
CA ALA A 42 -12.26 13.12 33.92
C ALA A 42 -13.09 12.03 33.20
N THR A 43 -12.46 11.16 32.40
CA THR A 43 -13.13 9.99 31.80
C THR A 43 -12.17 8.82 31.72
N GLY A 44 -12.59 7.61 32.11
CA GLY A 44 -11.78 6.37 32.01
C GLY A 44 -11.44 5.91 30.57
N LYS A 45 -11.56 6.78 29.57
CA LYS A 45 -11.14 6.55 28.20
C LYS A 45 -9.63 6.72 28.10
N ILE A 46 -8.93 5.63 27.82
CA ILE A 46 -7.52 5.69 27.41
C ILE A 46 -7.46 6.42 26.07
N SER A 47 -7.12 7.71 26.10
CA SER A 47 -6.86 8.49 24.90
C SER A 47 -5.48 8.15 24.37
N PHE A 48 -5.37 7.05 23.61
CA PHE A 48 -4.26 6.90 22.68
C PHE A 48 -4.25 8.16 21.79
N GLY A 49 -3.13 8.89 21.75
CA GLY A 49 -3.02 10.13 20.96
C GLY A 49 -3.05 9.89 19.45
N GLY A 50 -2.66 10.91 18.68
CA GLY A 50 -2.65 10.91 17.22
C GLY A 50 -3.57 11.98 16.64
N LYS A 51 -3.48 12.23 15.33
CA LYS A 51 -4.19 13.31 14.64
C LYS A 51 -5.28 12.78 13.72
N THR A 52 -6.24 13.63 13.36
CA THR A 52 -7.08 13.36 12.19
C THR A 52 -6.24 13.59 10.94
N VAL A 53 -6.18 12.60 10.05
CA VAL A 53 -5.53 12.69 8.74
C VAL A 53 -6.61 12.60 7.67
N ARG A 54 -6.74 13.68 6.90
CA ARG A 54 -7.73 13.81 5.84
C ARG A 54 -7.15 13.48 4.48
N TYR A 55 -7.92 12.76 3.67
CA TYR A 55 -7.67 12.58 2.24
C TYR A 55 -8.97 12.82 1.45
N ASP A 56 -8.85 13.47 0.29
CA ASP A 56 -9.94 13.67 -0.66
C ASP A 56 -9.59 12.90 -1.94
N LEU A 57 -10.44 11.94 -2.30
CA LEU A 57 -10.24 10.98 -3.39
C LEU A 57 -11.29 11.21 -4.48
N TYR A 58 -10.88 11.85 -5.56
CA TYR A 58 -11.70 12.12 -6.75
C TYR A 58 -11.54 10.98 -7.74
N VAL A 59 -12.57 10.14 -7.83
CA VAL A 59 -12.60 8.96 -8.70
C VAL A 59 -13.28 9.32 -10.02
N ARG A 60 -12.55 9.18 -11.13
CA ARG A 60 -13.00 9.60 -12.47
C ARG A 60 -12.69 8.55 -13.54
N ASP A 61 -13.51 8.54 -14.58
CA ASP A 61 -13.20 7.82 -15.82
C ASP A 61 -11.94 8.39 -16.47
N THR A 62 -11.09 7.52 -17.01
CA THR A 62 -9.95 7.89 -17.86
C THR A 62 -9.75 6.87 -18.98
N LEU A 63 -8.90 7.20 -19.94
CA LEU A 63 -8.34 6.25 -20.88
C LEU A 63 -6.85 6.01 -20.54
N VAL A 64 -6.41 4.76 -20.68
CA VAL A 64 -4.99 4.38 -20.65
C VAL A 64 -4.63 3.66 -21.95
N ASN A 65 -3.34 3.59 -22.24
CA ASN A 65 -2.82 2.90 -23.42
C ASN A 65 -1.53 2.18 -23.03
N PHE A 66 -1.67 0.98 -22.49
CA PHE A 66 -0.54 0.12 -22.12
C PHE A 66 -0.16 -0.90 -23.21
N SER A 67 -1.06 -1.16 -24.16
CA SER A 67 -0.94 -2.23 -25.18
C SER A 67 -0.79 -1.71 -26.62
N GLY A 68 -0.73 -0.39 -26.80
CA GLY A 68 -0.90 0.26 -28.10
C GLY A 68 -2.35 0.60 -28.46
N LYS A 69 -3.34 0.22 -27.63
CA LYS A 69 -4.76 0.55 -27.80
C LYS A 69 -5.33 1.32 -26.59
N PRO A 70 -6.23 2.29 -26.80
CA PRO A 70 -6.90 2.97 -25.70
C PRO A 70 -7.93 2.05 -25.03
N ALA A 71 -7.81 1.87 -23.71
CA ALA A 71 -8.71 1.11 -22.86
C ALA A 71 -9.29 1.99 -21.74
N ARG A 72 -10.51 1.70 -21.27
CA ARG A 72 -11.13 2.40 -20.14
C ARG A 72 -10.44 2.01 -18.84
N ALA A 73 -10.03 3.00 -18.06
CA ALA A 73 -9.60 2.85 -16.68
C ALA A 73 -10.38 3.79 -15.76
N ILE A 74 -10.29 3.57 -14.45
CA ILE A 74 -10.79 4.52 -13.44
C ILE A 74 -9.59 5.01 -12.63
N ALA A 75 -9.34 6.32 -12.68
CA ALA A 75 -8.23 6.94 -11.98
C ALA A 75 -8.70 7.66 -10.72
N THR A 76 -7.94 7.50 -9.63
CA THR A 76 -8.14 8.24 -8.38
C THR A 76 -7.14 9.39 -8.33
N ASN A 77 -7.63 10.63 -8.18
CA ASN A 77 -6.82 11.85 -8.23
C ASN A 77 -5.96 11.97 -9.51
N GLY A 78 -6.41 11.38 -10.61
CA GLY A 78 -5.69 11.36 -11.89
C GLY A 78 -4.51 10.38 -11.95
N LYS A 79 -4.39 9.46 -10.99
CA LYS A 79 -3.40 8.38 -11.00
C LYS A 79 -4.03 7.02 -11.22
N LEU A 80 -3.29 6.19 -11.95
CA LEU A 80 -3.45 4.74 -12.00
C LEU A 80 -2.09 4.16 -11.60
N GLN A 81 -1.97 3.28 -10.61
CA GLN A 81 -2.98 2.91 -9.62
C GLN A 81 -3.25 4.09 -8.65
N ALA A 82 -4.21 3.94 -7.73
CA ALA A 82 -4.63 5.01 -6.82
C ALA A 82 -3.52 5.45 -5.85
N PRO A 83 -3.53 6.70 -5.35
CA PRO A 83 -2.45 7.23 -4.52
C PRO A 83 -2.20 6.43 -3.24
N THR A 84 -0.94 6.24 -2.84
CA THR A 84 -0.62 5.68 -1.53
C THR A 84 -1.12 6.59 -0.42
N LEU A 85 -1.89 6.05 0.52
CA LEU A 85 -2.37 6.77 1.70
C LEU A 85 -1.50 6.41 2.90
N TYR A 86 -1.10 7.41 3.69
CA TYR A 86 -0.22 7.24 4.83
C TYR A 86 -0.89 7.73 6.11
N PHE A 87 -0.90 6.87 7.13
CA PHE A 87 -1.36 7.17 8.47
C PHE A 87 -0.31 6.72 9.49
N LYS A 88 -0.50 7.09 10.75
CA LYS A 88 0.17 6.47 11.90
C LYS A 88 -0.84 5.68 12.72
N GLU A 89 -0.39 4.60 13.34
CA GLU A 89 -1.16 3.90 14.37
C GLU A 89 -1.50 4.86 15.51
N GLY A 90 -2.81 5.03 15.78
CA GLY A 90 -3.34 6.09 16.64
C GLY A 90 -3.87 7.33 15.90
N ASP A 91 -3.68 7.47 14.59
CA ASP A 91 -4.40 8.50 13.83
C ASP A 91 -5.89 8.13 13.65
N THR A 92 -6.70 9.13 13.32
CA THR A 92 -8.07 8.94 12.83
C THR A 92 -8.08 9.24 11.34
N ALA A 93 -8.41 8.24 10.52
CA ALA A 93 -8.60 8.45 9.09
C ALA A 93 -9.91 9.19 8.83
N GLU A 94 -9.87 10.16 7.93
CA GLU A 94 -11.04 10.91 7.46
C GLU A 94 -10.96 11.01 5.93
N ILE A 95 -11.47 10.00 5.23
CA ILE A 95 -11.28 9.84 3.78
C ILE A 95 -12.59 10.14 3.06
N TYR A 96 -12.59 11.21 2.27
CA TYR A 96 -13.69 11.63 1.43
C TYR A 96 -13.55 10.98 0.04
N LEU A 97 -14.51 10.12 -0.31
CA LEU A 97 -14.63 9.51 -1.64
C LEU A 97 -15.62 10.32 -2.46
N HIS A 98 -15.14 11.06 -3.45
CA HIS A 98 -15.95 11.83 -4.38
C HIS A 98 -16.18 11.01 -5.66
N ASN A 99 -17.41 10.54 -5.87
CA ASN A 99 -17.75 9.79 -7.07
C ASN A 99 -18.01 10.74 -8.25
N GLN A 100 -17.06 10.83 -9.20
CA GLN A 100 -17.22 11.57 -10.45
C GLN A 100 -17.45 10.65 -11.66
N LEU A 101 -17.76 9.37 -11.42
CA LEU A 101 -18.16 8.39 -12.43
C LEU A 101 -19.64 8.56 -12.82
N LYS A 102 -20.03 7.85 -13.88
CA LYS A 102 -21.44 7.65 -14.28
C LYS A 102 -22.06 6.36 -13.73
N GLU A 103 -21.33 5.64 -12.88
CA GLU A 103 -21.78 4.42 -12.18
C GLU A 103 -21.52 4.56 -10.67
N ASN A 104 -22.13 3.69 -9.86
CA ASN A 104 -21.89 3.64 -8.42
C ASN A 104 -20.40 3.34 -8.13
N THR A 105 -19.95 3.58 -6.90
CA THR A 105 -18.64 3.14 -6.43
C THR A 105 -18.62 2.96 -4.91
N GLY A 106 -17.51 2.45 -4.38
CA GLY A 106 -17.23 2.29 -2.95
C GLY A 106 -15.83 1.71 -2.78
N LEU A 107 -15.09 2.12 -1.75
CA LEU A 107 -13.75 1.63 -1.45
C LEU A 107 -13.75 0.76 -0.19
N HIS A 108 -13.21 -0.45 -0.30
CA HIS A 108 -12.93 -1.36 0.81
C HIS A 108 -11.46 -1.25 1.27
N TRP A 109 -11.25 -1.43 2.58
CA TRP A 109 -9.97 -1.26 3.26
C TRP A 109 -9.37 -2.63 3.62
N HIS A 110 -8.71 -3.26 2.65
CA HIS A 110 -8.34 -4.66 2.72
C HIS A 110 -7.38 -4.97 3.88
N GLY A 111 -7.84 -5.78 4.83
CA GLY A 111 -7.10 -6.17 6.03
C GLY A 111 -7.10 -5.14 7.15
N VAL A 112 -7.95 -4.11 7.11
CA VAL A 112 -8.05 -3.07 8.15
C VAL A 112 -9.10 -3.43 9.21
N ILE A 113 -8.73 -3.33 10.48
CA ILE A 113 -9.66 -3.46 11.61
C ILE A 113 -10.36 -2.12 11.85
N LEU A 114 -11.63 -2.04 11.46
CA LEU A 114 -12.48 -0.84 11.53
C LEU A 114 -13.94 -1.20 11.90
N PRO A 115 -14.81 -0.21 12.24
CA PRO A 115 -16.24 -0.44 12.40
C PRO A 115 -16.89 -0.87 11.09
N ASN A 116 -17.82 -1.83 11.14
CA ASN A 116 -18.43 -2.46 9.96
C ASN A 116 -19.04 -1.43 8.99
N GLU A 117 -19.61 -0.34 9.48
CA GLU A 117 -20.24 0.69 8.66
C GLU A 117 -19.25 1.41 7.72
N MET A 118 -17.95 1.36 8.05
CA MET A 118 -16.83 1.99 7.33
C MET A 118 -16.07 1.01 6.43
N ASP A 119 -16.48 -0.26 6.38
CA ASP A 119 -15.78 -1.33 5.68
C ASP A 119 -15.86 -1.24 4.15
N GLY A 120 -16.89 -0.59 3.62
CA GLY A 120 -16.93 -0.18 2.23
C GLY A 120 -17.32 -1.25 1.21
N VAL A 121 -18.04 -2.29 1.65
CA VAL A 121 -18.66 -3.30 0.77
C VAL A 121 -20.10 -2.87 0.49
N PRO A 122 -20.42 -2.40 -0.73
CA PRO A 122 -21.77 -2.02 -1.12
C PRO A 122 -22.77 -3.15 -0.90
N TYR A 123 -24.00 -2.79 -0.54
CA TYR A 123 -25.13 -3.72 -0.28
C TYR A 123 -24.98 -4.66 0.93
N LEU A 124 -23.84 -4.64 1.64
CA LEU A 124 -23.60 -5.47 2.83
C LEU A 124 -23.21 -4.64 4.06
N THR A 125 -22.10 -3.89 3.99
CA THR A 125 -21.53 -3.19 5.15
C THR A 125 -21.66 -1.67 5.03
N THR A 126 -21.60 -1.14 3.81
CA THR A 126 -21.75 0.28 3.52
C THR A 126 -22.76 0.48 2.38
N LYS A 127 -23.43 1.65 2.33
CA LYS A 127 -24.30 2.03 1.21
C LYS A 127 -23.46 2.35 -0.05
N GLU A 128 -23.99 2.04 -1.22
CA GLU A 128 -23.42 2.45 -2.50
C GLU A 128 -23.25 3.98 -2.62
N VAL A 129 -22.11 4.44 -3.14
CA VAL A 129 -21.85 5.87 -3.41
C VAL A 129 -22.26 6.19 -4.84
N LYS A 130 -23.36 6.92 -5.01
CA LYS A 130 -23.95 7.17 -6.34
C LYS A 130 -23.16 8.20 -7.14
N PRO A 131 -23.33 8.26 -8.48
CA PRO A 131 -22.77 9.32 -9.32
C PRO A 131 -23.01 10.72 -8.74
N GLY A 132 -21.93 11.48 -8.53
CA GLY A 132 -21.96 12.82 -7.94
C GLY A 132 -22.04 12.89 -6.41
N GLU A 133 -22.27 11.77 -5.71
CA GLU A 133 -22.25 11.74 -4.24
C GLU A 133 -20.82 11.79 -3.69
N THR A 134 -20.70 12.22 -2.44
CA THR A 134 -19.47 12.14 -1.65
C THR A 134 -19.74 11.30 -0.41
N HIS A 135 -18.91 10.30 -0.16
CA HIS A 135 -18.98 9.44 1.03
C HIS A 135 -17.79 9.71 1.95
N LEU A 136 -18.00 9.62 3.27
CA LEU A 136 -16.96 9.79 4.27
C LEU A 136 -16.69 8.47 4.99
N TYR A 137 -15.48 7.93 4.79
CA TYR A 137 -14.95 6.87 5.63
C TYR A 137 -14.22 7.50 6.83
N LYS A 138 -14.68 7.21 8.04
CA LYS A 138 -14.09 7.75 9.27
C LYS A 138 -13.90 6.67 10.34
N PHE A 139 -12.67 6.23 10.49
CA PHE A 139 -12.29 5.17 11.43
C PHE A 139 -10.93 5.45 12.09
N ARG A 140 -10.66 4.76 13.19
CA ARG A 140 -9.44 4.93 13.98
C ARG A 140 -8.41 3.86 13.62
N ILE A 141 -7.16 4.27 13.37
CA ILE A 141 -6.09 3.34 13.01
C ILE A 141 -5.60 2.62 14.27
N SER A 142 -5.96 1.35 14.40
CA SER A 142 -5.66 0.48 15.55
C SER A 142 -4.45 -0.43 15.35
N GLN A 143 -3.89 -0.47 14.13
CA GLN A 143 -2.85 -1.40 13.68
C GLN A 143 -1.76 -0.68 12.87
N ASN A 144 -0.62 -1.34 12.65
CA ASN A 144 0.49 -0.84 11.85
C ASN A 144 0.94 -1.89 10.82
N GLY A 145 1.39 -1.45 9.64
CA GLY A 145 1.80 -2.33 8.54
C GLY A 145 1.50 -1.75 7.16
N THR A 146 1.69 -2.58 6.14
CA THR A 146 1.31 -2.27 4.74
C THR A 146 0.08 -3.07 4.38
N TYR A 147 -0.93 -2.36 3.90
CA TYR A 147 -2.23 -2.85 3.48
C TYR A 147 -2.54 -2.26 2.10
N TRP A 148 -3.73 -2.52 1.59
CA TRP A 148 -4.21 -1.93 0.34
C TRP A 148 -5.69 -1.59 0.46
N TYR A 149 -6.18 -0.78 -0.47
CA TYR A 149 -7.58 -0.43 -0.59
C TYR A 149 -7.99 -0.57 -2.05
N HIS A 150 -9.22 -0.98 -2.31
CA HIS A 150 -9.71 -1.21 -3.67
C HIS A 150 -11.21 -0.96 -3.77
N SER A 151 -11.72 -0.80 -4.99
CA SER A 151 -13.16 -0.76 -5.18
C SER A 151 -13.76 -2.13 -4.87
N HIS A 152 -14.90 -2.13 -4.17
CA HIS A 152 -15.72 -3.32 -3.97
C HIS A 152 -17.03 -3.26 -4.77
N GLU A 153 -17.16 -2.29 -5.68
CA GLU A 153 -18.29 -2.15 -6.60
C GLU A 153 -17.98 -2.86 -7.94
N GLY A 154 -18.67 -3.99 -8.16
CA GLY A 154 -18.63 -4.74 -9.42
C GLY A 154 -17.22 -5.20 -9.82
N THR A 155 -16.68 -4.60 -10.87
CA THR A 155 -15.37 -4.96 -11.45
C THR A 155 -14.46 -3.74 -11.64
N GLN A 156 -14.62 -2.71 -10.81
CA GLN A 156 -13.85 -1.46 -10.91
C GLN A 156 -12.38 -1.61 -10.49
N GLU A 157 -12.11 -2.54 -9.57
CA GLU A 157 -10.76 -2.88 -9.10
C GLU A 157 -9.83 -3.24 -10.28
N GLN A 158 -10.27 -4.16 -11.15
CA GLN A 158 -9.52 -4.64 -12.32
C GLN A 158 -9.15 -3.54 -13.33
N ILE A 159 -9.87 -2.42 -13.34
CA ILE A 159 -9.59 -1.26 -14.19
C ILE A 159 -8.93 -0.10 -13.41
N GLY A 160 -8.26 -0.46 -12.30
CA GLY A 160 -7.29 0.34 -11.56
C GLY A 160 -7.82 1.11 -10.35
N MET A 161 -9.03 0.80 -9.86
CA MET A 161 -9.45 1.23 -8.52
C MET A 161 -8.83 0.34 -7.44
N ASN A 162 -7.51 0.41 -7.29
CA ASN A 162 -6.74 -0.20 -6.22
C ASN A 162 -5.56 0.72 -5.84
N GLY A 163 -5.06 0.64 -4.61
CA GLY A 163 -3.98 1.50 -4.12
C GLY A 163 -3.43 1.05 -2.76
N ILE A 164 -2.25 1.55 -2.39
CA ILE A 164 -1.55 1.12 -1.17
C ILE A 164 -1.99 1.94 0.04
N LEU A 165 -2.11 1.27 1.19
CA LEU A 165 -2.43 1.87 2.48
C LEU A 165 -1.32 1.56 3.49
N VAL A 166 -0.60 2.59 3.95
CA VAL A 166 0.57 2.43 4.86
C VAL A 166 0.24 3.00 6.24
N PHE A 167 0.29 2.13 7.25
CA PHE A 167 0.12 2.50 8.65
C PHE A 167 1.46 2.44 9.38
N ASN A 168 2.07 3.60 9.59
CA ASN A 168 3.32 3.74 10.33
C ASN A 168 3.13 3.36 11.81
N LYS A 169 4.18 2.83 12.44
CA LYS A 169 4.18 2.56 13.89
C LYS A 169 3.92 3.84 14.69
N ARG A 170 3.29 3.67 15.85
CA ARG A 170 3.15 4.75 16.85
C ARG A 170 4.53 5.22 17.34
N ASP A 171 4.62 6.50 17.69
CA ASP A 171 5.83 7.07 18.29
C ASP A 171 6.21 6.32 19.57
N GLY A 172 7.51 6.14 19.80
CA GLY A 172 8.05 5.39 20.93
C GLY A 172 8.16 3.87 20.73
N GLN A 173 7.55 3.28 19.69
CA GLN A 173 7.79 1.87 19.37
C GLN A 173 9.17 1.65 18.72
N PRO A 174 9.83 0.50 18.95
CA PRO A 174 11.04 0.13 18.23
C PRO A 174 10.80 0.02 16.71
N SER A 175 11.48 0.86 15.94
CA SER A 175 11.59 0.77 14.48
C SER A 175 13.01 0.36 14.07
N LYS A 176 13.12 -0.45 13.02
CA LYS A 176 14.39 -0.60 12.30
C LYS A 176 14.61 0.67 11.48
N LYS A 177 15.86 1.12 11.39
CA LYS A 177 16.23 2.22 10.49
C LYS A 177 16.53 1.63 9.11
N PHE A 178 15.77 2.03 8.11
CA PHE A 178 16.01 1.75 6.71
C PHE A 178 16.51 3.02 6.00
N ALA A 179 17.19 2.87 4.87
CA ALA A 179 17.62 4.01 4.06
C ALA A 179 16.44 4.64 3.30
N ALA A 180 15.47 3.81 2.89
CA ALA A 180 14.18 4.20 2.33
C ALA A 180 13.17 3.09 2.59
N ASP A 181 11.90 3.46 2.79
CA ASP A 181 10.75 2.55 2.76
C ASP A 181 9.97 2.86 1.48
N ILE A 182 9.93 1.93 0.53
CA ILE A 182 9.30 2.11 -0.79
C ILE A 182 8.11 1.16 -0.88
N PRO A 183 6.87 1.66 -0.88
CA PRO A 183 5.70 0.82 -1.07
C PRO A 183 5.59 0.39 -2.54
N VAL A 184 5.38 -0.91 -2.76
CA VAL A 184 5.22 -1.52 -4.08
C VAL A 184 3.90 -2.28 -4.10
N ILE A 185 3.11 -2.06 -5.15
CA ILE A 185 1.95 -2.85 -5.51
C ILE A 185 2.17 -3.42 -6.90
N LEU A 186 1.91 -4.71 -7.02
CA LEU A 186 1.93 -5.45 -8.28
C LEU A 186 0.50 -5.51 -8.80
N GLY A 187 0.33 -5.28 -10.08
CA GLY A 187 -0.96 -5.37 -10.76
C GLY A 187 -0.82 -6.03 -12.11
N GLU A 188 -1.96 -6.41 -12.68
CA GLU A 188 -2.09 -7.00 -14.00
C GLU A 188 -3.03 -6.10 -14.81
N TRP A 189 -2.79 -5.96 -16.12
CA TRP A 189 -3.65 -5.18 -17.00
C TRP A 189 -4.08 -5.95 -18.22
N THR A 190 -5.36 -5.86 -18.57
CA THR A 190 -5.93 -6.37 -19.81
C THR A 190 -6.87 -5.34 -20.40
N ASP A 191 -6.89 -5.22 -21.73
CA ASP A 191 -7.80 -4.29 -22.42
C ASP A 191 -9.22 -4.86 -22.55
N GLU A 192 -9.43 -6.13 -22.19
CA GLU A 192 -10.75 -6.74 -22.24
C GLU A 192 -11.68 -6.12 -21.18
N ASN A 193 -12.93 -5.90 -21.56
CA ASN A 193 -13.92 -5.34 -20.65
C ASN A 193 -14.11 -6.31 -19.46
N PRO A 194 -13.90 -5.87 -18.21
CA PRO A 194 -13.83 -6.79 -17.07
C PRO A 194 -15.16 -7.49 -16.79
N LYS A 195 -16.30 -6.88 -17.17
CA LYS A 195 -17.62 -7.55 -17.09
C LYS A 195 -17.73 -8.72 -18.09
N GLN A 196 -16.99 -8.66 -19.21
CA GLN A 196 -16.88 -9.80 -20.14
C GLN A 196 -15.91 -10.86 -19.61
N ILE A 197 -14.78 -10.48 -19.02
CA ILE A 197 -13.88 -11.43 -18.34
C ILE A 197 -14.65 -12.22 -17.28
N MET A 198 -15.38 -11.50 -16.40
CA MET A 198 -16.24 -12.09 -15.38
C MET A 198 -17.26 -13.07 -15.99
N ARG A 199 -17.96 -12.63 -17.06
CA ARG A 199 -18.94 -13.46 -17.78
C ARG A 199 -18.30 -14.73 -18.34
N ARG A 200 -17.09 -14.63 -18.91
CA ARG A 200 -16.32 -15.80 -19.38
C ARG A 200 -15.98 -16.71 -18.22
N LEU A 201 -15.37 -16.23 -17.14
CA LEU A 201 -15.03 -17.07 -15.98
C LEU A 201 -16.24 -17.80 -15.35
N HIS A 202 -17.46 -17.28 -15.53
CA HIS A 202 -18.70 -17.95 -15.09
C HIS A 202 -19.39 -18.85 -16.14
N MET A 203 -19.08 -18.71 -17.44
CA MET A 203 -19.78 -19.41 -18.54
C MET A 203 -18.86 -20.29 -19.40
N ASP A 204 -17.58 -19.93 -19.52
CA ASP A 204 -16.60 -20.56 -20.39
C ASP A 204 -15.82 -21.64 -19.62
N GLN A 205 -16.09 -22.90 -19.97
CA GLN A 205 -15.05 -23.94 -20.06
C GLN A 205 -14.44 -23.90 -21.47
N THR A 206 -13.99 -22.73 -21.94
CA THR A 206 -13.41 -22.59 -23.28
C THR A 206 -11.97 -22.16 -23.23
N ASP A 207 -11.19 -22.76 -24.13
CA ASP A 207 -9.75 -22.63 -24.27
C ASP A 207 -9.31 -21.20 -24.67
N TYR A 208 -10.23 -20.22 -24.78
CA TYR A 208 -9.96 -18.87 -25.30
C TYR A 208 -8.74 -18.21 -24.64
N TRP A 209 -8.64 -18.27 -23.31
CA TRP A 209 -7.51 -17.72 -22.58
C TRP A 209 -6.24 -18.57 -22.72
N ALA A 210 -6.34 -19.90 -22.79
CA ALA A 210 -5.20 -20.78 -23.05
C ALA A 210 -4.62 -20.55 -24.46
N ILE A 211 -5.48 -20.36 -25.46
CA ILE A 211 -5.09 -19.99 -26.84
C ILE A 211 -4.42 -18.62 -26.85
N LYS A 212 -4.97 -17.63 -26.12
CA LYS A 212 -4.39 -16.29 -25.99
C LYS A 212 -3.00 -16.29 -25.34
N LYS A 213 -2.80 -17.11 -24.30
CA LYS A 213 -1.51 -17.31 -23.63
C LYS A 213 -0.54 -18.19 -24.42
N GLY A 214 -1.00 -18.88 -25.46
CA GLY A 214 -0.22 -19.88 -26.19
C GLY A 214 0.04 -21.16 -25.39
N THR A 215 -0.69 -21.40 -24.30
CA THR A 215 -0.54 -22.58 -23.43
C THR A 215 -1.31 -23.81 -23.94
N THR A 216 -2.13 -23.68 -24.98
CA THR A 216 -2.71 -24.82 -25.70
C THR A 216 -1.64 -25.62 -26.44
N GLN A 217 -1.22 -26.75 -25.88
CA GLN A 217 -0.34 -27.69 -26.56
C GLN A 217 -1.00 -28.21 -27.85
N SER A 218 -0.29 -28.15 -28.98
CA SER A 218 -0.75 -28.72 -30.25
C SER A 218 -0.43 -30.23 -30.35
N TYR A 219 -1.20 -31.00 -31.14
CA TYR A 219 -0.90 -32.42 -31.34
C TYR A 219 0.46 -32.67 -31.99
N SER A 220 0.87 -31.84 -32.96
CA SER A 220 2.18 -31.94 -33.62
C SER A 220 3.33 -31.70 -32.64
N GLU A 221 3.19 -30.74 -31.74
CA GLU A 221 4.16 -30.50 -30.66
C GLU A 221 4.16 -31.62 -29.62
N ALA A 222 2.98 -32.16 -29.26
CA ALA A 222 2.88 -33.31 -28.37
C ALA A 222 3.55 -34.57 -28.96
N ILE A 223 3.41 -34.81 -30.27
CA ILE A 223 4.11 -35.88 -30.99
C ILE A 223 5.62 -35.60 -31.02
N GLY A 224 6.04 -34.39 -31.42
CA GLY A 224 7.45 -34.02 -31.53
C GLY A 224 8.21 -34.06 -30.20
N LYS A 225 7.54 -33.83 -29.08
CA LYS A 225 8.10 -33.93 -27.71
C LYS A 225 7.85 -35.30 -27.05
N GLY A 226 7.26 -36.28 -27.75
CA GLY A 226 7.03 -37.63 -27.21
C GLY A 226 5.90 -37.76 -26.18
N HIS A 227 5.08 -36.72 -25.98
CA HIS A 227 4.01 -36.63 -24.98
C HIS A 227 2.60 -36.85 -25.55
N PHE A 228 2.47 -37.43 -26.74
CA PHE A 228 1.18 -37.67 -27.42
C PHE A 228 0.14 -38.42 -26.56
N GLY A 229 0.56 -39.49 -25.87
CA GLY A 229 -0.33 -40.23 -24.96
C GLY A 229 -0.81 -39.42 -23.76
N THR A 230 0.05 -38.54 -23.22
CA THR A 230 -0.32 -37.61 -22.14
C THR A 230 -1.33 -36.58 -22.62
N LYS A 231 -1.15 -36.02 -23.83
CA LYS A 231 -2.08 -35.08 -24.45
C LYS A 231 -3.48 -35.68 -24.65
N LEU A 232 -3.57 -36.89 -25.22
CA LEU A 232 -4.84 -37.62 -25.35
C LEU A 232 -5.52 -37.88 -23.99
N LEU A 233 -4.75 -38.30 -22.98
CA LEU A 233 -5.28 -38.55 -21.63
C LEU A 233 -5.78 -37.26 -20.95
N ASN A 234 -5.11 -36.13 -21.15
CA ASN A 234 -5.50 -34.85 -20.58
C ASN A 234 -6.77 -34.31 -21.26
N GLU A 235 -6.88 -34.40 -22.59
CA GLU A 235 -8.09 -34.01 -23.32
C GLU A 235 -9.29 -34.89 -22.96
N TRP A 236 -9.10 -36.21 -22.84
CA TRP A 236 -10.14 -37.12 -22.36
C TRP A 236 -10.62 -36.75 -20.94
N LYS A 237 -9.71 -36.34 -20.06
CA LYS A 237 -10.02 -35.85 -18.71
C LYS A 237 -10.50 -34.40 -18.67
N ARG A 238 -10.48 -33.68 -19.80
CA ARG A 238 -10.71 -32.23 -19.90
C ARG A 238 -9.86 -31.43 -18.91
N MET A 239 -8.60 -31.85 -18.75
CA MET A 239 -7.59 -31.18 -17.94
C MET A 239 -6.76 -30.26 -18.82
N GLU A 240 -6.93 -28.95 -18.60
CA GLU A 240 -6.07 -27.93 -19.19
C GLU A 240 -4.61 -28.08 -18.77
N ALA A 241 -3.72 -27.42 -19.52
CA ALA A 241 -2.34 -27.27 -19.08
C ALA A 241 -2.30 -26.54 -17.73
N MET A 242 -1.42 -26.99 -16.82
CA MET A 242 -1.27 -26.32 -15.52
C MET A 242 -0.73 -24.91 -15.73
N ASP A 243 -1.58 -23.93 -15.47
CA ASP A 243 -1.30 -22.49 -15.58
C ASP A 243 -1.53 -21.84 -14.21
N VAL A 244 -0.89 -20.71 -13.97
CA VAL A 244 -1.02 -19.92 -12.74
C VAL A 244 -2.16 -18.90 -12.86
N SER A 245 -2.62 -18.63 -14.09
CA SER A 245 -3.63 -17.60 -14.41
C SER A 245 -4.78 -18.18 -15.24
N ASP A 246 -6.03 -17.86 -14.89
CA ASP A 246 -7.19 -18.23 -15.73
C ASP A 246 -7.44 -17.23 -16.88
N VAL A 247 -6.87 -16.02 -16.79
CA VAL A 247 -7.10 -14.88 -17.68
C VAL A 247 -5.80 -14.48 -18.39
N TYR A 248 -5.89 -14.00 -19.63
CA TYR A 248 -4.74 -13.39 -20.32
C TYR A 248 -4.64 -11.89 -19.98
N TYR A 249 -3.44 -11.46 -19.65
CA TYR A 249 -3.10 -10.05 -19.42
C TYR A 249 -2.18 -9.52 -20.51
N ASN A 250 -2.40 -8.26 -20.90
CA ASN A 250 -1.59 -7.53 -21.86
C ASN A 250 -0.25 -7.07 -21.26
N ASN A 251 -0.25 -6.65 -19.99
CA ASN A 251 0.93 -6.12 -19.30
C ASN A 251 0.86 -6.41 -17.80
N PHE A 252 2.03 -6.49 -17.17
CA PHE A 252 2.18 -6.41 -15.72
C PHE A 252 2.48 -4.97 -15.31
N LEU A 253 1.93 -4.54 -14.17
CA LEU A 253 2.07 -3.18 -13.64
C LEU A 253 2.82 -3.20 -12.31
N ILE A 254 3.73 -2.24 -12.14
CA ILE A 254 4.37 -1.92 -10.86
C ILE A 254 4.00 -0.48 -10.50
N ASN A 255 3.28 -0.29 -9.39
CA ASN A 255 2.76 1.02 -8.98
C ASN A 255 1.95 1.76 -10.08
N GLY A 256 1.33 1.00 -11.01
CA GLY A 256 0.55 1.52 -12.13
C GLY A 256 1.32 1.87 -13.40
N ALA A 257 2.65 1.77 -13.40
CA ALA A 257 3.46 1.83 -14.62
C ALA A 257 3.63 0.42 -15.20
N VAL A 258 3.70 0.29 -16.53
CA VAL A 258 4.05 -0.98 -17.19
C VAL A 258 5.45 -1.40 -16.76
N SER A 259 5.59 -2.65 -16.32
CA SER A 259 6.90 -3.24 -16.03
C SER A 259 7.70 -3.34 -17.34
N THR A 260 8.83 -2.63 -17.40
CA THR A 260 9.83 -2.81 -18.44
C THR A 260 10.90 -3.76 -17.93
N ASP A 261 11.09 -4.89 -18.60
CA ASP A 261 12.20 -5.82 -18.38
C ASP A 261 13.56 -5.19 -18.76
#